data_AF-A0A1Y3MNB9-F1
#
_entry.id   AF-A0A1Y3MNB9-F1
#
_cell.length_a   1.000
_cell.length_b   1.000
_cell.length_c   1.000
_cell.angle_alpha   90.00
_cell.angle_beta   90.00
_cell.angle_gamma   90.00
#
_symmetry.space_group_name_H-M   'P 1'
#
loop_
_entity.id
_entity.type
_entity.pdbx_description
1 polymer ?
#
loop_
_entity_poly.entity_id
_entity_poly.type
_entity_poly.pdbx_seq_one_letter_code
_entity_poly.pdbx_strand_id
1 'polypeptide(L)'
;LVPKIFCDALDKSLKRKTQYADYTYNSLNRGKNRAEYNNKQRDEFDSLGNKYTLDSRDVPREEVFNAKVISCGPVENDRFLITIEVVNPSKNKKSIIKRLYDDFFAMQSILLKLFPKEAGRVERYERIIPFVPPAPNKVMTDFNNKNHMEKYRQELDSYIRGMTKMPYRIQKSFPVRRFFIIRNTDMETELSLDRSNSSDSYDDGEDFLDLLSDYEENILPLKIVFDRRPYRMEISDKISFDRLWRKIENFLDLRIVDVYFKDEEGYEIPLLNDIDLTNFIKTRRYHLLLYVE
;
A
#
# COMPACT_ATOMS: atom_id res chain seq x y z
N LEU A 1 9.91 25.18 26.72
CA LEU A 1 8.69 25.48 25.94
C LEU A 1 8.88 24.90 24.54
N VAL A 2 8.18 23.82 24.20
CA VAL A 2 8.18 23.30 22.83
C VAL A 2 7.39 24.27 21.95
N PRO A 3 7.93 24.76 20.81
CA PRO A 3 7.25 25.76 19.99
C PRO A 3 5.91 25.23 19.45
N LYS A 4 4.83 26.00 19.62
CA LYS A 4 3.45 25.71 19.13
C LYS A 4 3.39 25.21 17.67
N ILE A 5 4.35 25.62 16.84
CA ILE A 5 4.46 25.25 15.42
C ILE A 5 4.68 23.74 15.23
N PHE A 6 5.41 23.08 16.15
CA PHE A 6 5.65 21.63 16.10
C PHE A 6 4.40 20.82 16.44
N CYS A 7 3.59 21.30 17.39
CA CYS A 7 2.32 20.66 17.75
C CYS A 7 1.29 20.78 16.62
N ASP A 8 1.21 21.94 15.96
CA ASP A 8 0.26 22.16 14.86
C ASP A 8 0.63 21.36 13.58
N ALA A 9 1.91 21.06 13.37
CA ALA A 9 2.37 20.22 12.26
C ALA A 9 2.05 18.73 12.49
N LEU A 10 2.22 18.24 13.73
CA LEU A 10 1.87 16.88 14.12
C LEU A 10 0.35 16.65 14.04
N ASP A 11 -0.43 17.64 14.48
CA ASP A 11 -1.90 17.59 14.49
C ASP A 11 -2.49 17.67 13.06
N LYS A 12 -1.84 18.43 12.15
CA LYS A 12 -2.17 18.41 10.72
C LYS A 12 -1.77 17.12 10.01
N SER A 13 -0.70 16.46 10.43
CA SER A 13 -0.29 15.14 9.92
C SER A 13 -1.31 14.08 10.33
N LEU A 14 -1.71 14.06 11.62
CA LEU A 14 -2.73 13.16 12.15
C LEU A 14 -4.10 13.37 11.49
N LYS A 15 -4.55 14.62 11.31
CA LYS A 15 -5.81 14.93 10.62
C LYS A 15 -5.81 14.55 9.15
N ARG A 16 -4.67 14.66 8.45
CA ARG A 16 -4.54 14.13 7.09
C ARG A 16 -4.59 12.61 7.11
N LYS A 17 -3.85 11.93 8.00
CA LYS A 17 -3.84 10.47 8.14
C LYS A 17 -5.25 9.88 8.33
N THR A 18 -6.07 10.47 9.20
CA THR A 18 -7.46 10.01 9.43
C THR A 18 -8.39 10.30 8.25
N GLN A 19 -8.27 11.47 7.63
CA GLN A 19 -9.11 11.85 6.49
C GLN A 19 -8.78 11.05 5.21
N TYR A 20 -7.52 10.62 5.04
CA TYR A 20 -7.08 9.74 3.95
C TYR A 20 -7.63 8.32 4.09
N ALA A 21 -7.55 7.72 5.29
CA ALA A 21 -8.16 6.42 5.58
C ALA A 21 -9.67 6.42 5.30
N ASP A 22 -10.33 7.57 5.56
CA ASP A 22 -11.75 7.72 5.35
C ASP A 22 -12.17 7.75 3.87
N TYR A 23 -11.41 8.43 3.02
CA TYR A 23 -11.71 8.64 1.60
C TYR A 23 -11.50 7.37 0.75
N THR A 24 -10.44 6.62 1.04
CA THR A 24 -10.09 5.41 0.28
C THR A 24 -10.91 4.20 0.69
N TYR A 25 -11.36 4.09 1.95
CA TYR A 25 -12.20 2.96 2.41
C TYR A 25 -13.46 2.73 1.55
N ASN A 26 -14.15 3.79 1.14
CA ASN A 26 -15.35 3.70 0.29
C ASN A 26 -15.01 3.22 -1.15
N SER A 27 -13.78 3.47 -1.62
CA SER A 27 -13.32 3.03 -2.94
C SER A 27 -12.86 1.56 -2.95
N LEU A 28 -12.33 1.05 -1.84
CA LEU A 28 -11.79 -0.31 -1.71
C LEU A 28 -12.89 -1.38 -1.56
N ASN A 29 -14.14 -0.99 -1.28
CA ASN A 29 -15.27 -1.90 -1.02
C ASN A 29 -16.32 -1.98 -2.14
N ARG A 30 -16.16 -1.25 -3.25
CA ARG A 30 -17.10 -1.26 -4.40
C ARG A 30 -17.34 -2.67 -5.00
N GLY A 31 -16.45 -3.63 -4.76
CA GLY A 31 -16.56 -4.99 -5.26
C GLY A 31 -17.61 -5.88 -4.57
N LYS A 32 -18.15 -5.50 -3.39
CA LYS A 32 -19.11 -6.35 -2.66
C LYS A 32 -20.37 -6.66 -3.47
N ASN A 33 -20.87 -5.70 -4.25
CA ASN A 33 -22.12 -5.86 -5.02
C ASN A 33 -21.95 -6.68 -6.31
N ARG A 34 -20.71 -6.96 -6.76
CA ARG A 34 -20.46 -7.74 -7.99
C ARG A 34 -20.44 -9.25 -7.74
N ALA A 35 -20.12 -9.68 -6.52
CA ALA A 35 -20.00 -11.08 -6.15
C ALA A 35 -21.36 -11.81 -6.04
N GLU A 36 -22.47 -11.07 -5.89
CA GLU A 36 -23.81 -11.67 -5.72
C GLU A 36 -24.45 -12.15 -7.04
N TYR A 37 -23.82 -11.90 -8.20
CA TYR A 37 -24.36 -12.21 -9.53
C TYR A 37 -23.41 -13.06 -10.40
N ASN A 38 -22.95 -14.23 -9.94
CA ASN A 38 -22.23 -15.14 -10.83
C ASN A 38 -22.76 -16.58 -10.81
N ASN A 39 -23.12 -17.02 -12.02
CA ASN A 39 -23.70 -18.30 -12.36
C ASN A 39 -22.57 -19.33 -12.57
N LYS A 40 -22.50 -20.37 -11.72
CA LYS A 40 -21.36 -21.30 -11.51
C LYS A 40 -20.86 -22.12 -12.72
N GLN A 41 -21.36 -21.92 -13.94
CA GLN A 41 -21.05 -22.77 -15.10
C GLN A 41 -20.17 -22.12 -16.17
N ARG A 42 -19.81 -20.84 -16.07
CA ARG A 42 -19.02 -20.13 -17.10
C ARG A 42 -17.52 -20.00 -16.82
N ASP A 43 -17.04 -20.52 -15.69
CA ASP A 43 -15.71 -20.16 -15.15
C ASP A 43 -14.58 -21.14 -15.52
N GLU A 44 -14.79 -22.10 -16.42
CA GLU A 44 -13.73 -23.04 -16.81
C GLU A 44 -12.79 -22.51 -17.91
N PHE A 45 -13.21 -21.52 -18.69
CA PHE A 45 -12.49 -21.09 -19.90
C PHE A 45 -12.32 -19.56 -20.01
N ASP A 46 -11.17 -19.11 -20.50
CA ASP A 46 -10.90 -17.69 -20.79
C ASP A 46 -11.60 -17.20 -22.08
N SER A 47 -11.44 -15.92 -22.43
CA SER A 47 -12.02 -15.34 -23.66
C SER A 47 -11.45 -15.91 -24.96
N LEU A 48 -10.37 -16.69 -24.87
CA LEU A 48 -9.70 -17.36 -25.98
C LEU A 48 -10.01 -18.88 -26.00
N GLY A 49 -10.85 -19.37 -25.08
CA GLY A 49 -11.23 -20.79 -24.98
C GLY A 49 -10.20 -21.67 -24.27
N ASN A 50 -9.20 -21.10 -23.61
CA ASN A 50 -8.23 -21.88 -22.83
C ASN A 50 -8.82 -22.21 -21.46
N LYS A 51 -8.64 -23.46 -21.02
CA LYS A 51 -9.01 -23.87 -19.68
C LYS A 51 -8.13 -23.15 -18.66
N TYR A 52 -8.70 -22.57 -17.61
CA TYR A 52 -7.90 -22.00 -16.51
C TYR A 52 -7.06 -23.11 -15.87
N THR A 53 -5.77 -23.15 -16.18
CA THR A 53 -4.82 -24.02 -15.50
C THR A 53 -4.38 -23.33 -14.22
N LEU A 54 -4.72 -23.90 -13.06
CA LEU A 54 -4.19 -23.48 -11.76
C LEU A 54 -2.66 -23.55 -11.83
N ASP A 55 -1.98 -22.41 -11.80
CA ASP A 55 -0.53 -22.36 -11.65
C ASP A 55 -0.18 -22.93 -10.27
N SER A 56 0.91 -23.68 -10.15
CA SER A 56 1.41 -24.16 -8.85
C SER A 56 1.69 -23.01 -7.85
N ARG A 57 1.79 -21.77 -8.34
CA ARG A 57 1.88 -20.53 -7.54
C ARG A 57 0.53 -20.02 -7.01
N ASP A 58 -0.58 -20.47 -7.59
CA ASP A 58 -1.95 -20.10 -7.19
C ASP A 58 -2.55 -21.09 -6.17
N VAL A 59 -1.95 -22.27 -6.01
CA VAL A 59 -2.31 -23.22 -4.96
C VAL A 59 -1.70 -22.76 -3.63
N PRO A 60 -2.49 -22.59 -2.56
CA PRO A 60 -1.94 -22.44 -1.21
C PRO A 60 -1.09 -23.67 -0.89
N ARG A 61 0.23 -23.51 -0.84
CA ARG A 61 1.10 -24.52 -0.20
C ARG A 61 0.80 -24.51 1.30
N GLU A 62 1.03 -25.65 1.97
CA GLU A 62 0.80 -25.86 3.42
C GLU A 62 0.95 -24.58 4.25
N GLU A 63 0.02 -24.35 5.20
CA GLU A 63 -0.08 -23.11 6.00
C GLU A 63 1.31 -22.64 6.47
N VAL A 64 1.88 -21.65 5.76
CA VAL A 64 3.23 -21.13 6.03
C VAL A 64 3.28 -20.52 7.43
N PHE A 65 2.15 -19.94 7.85
CA PHE A 65 1.89 -19.45 9.20
C PHE A 65 0.38 -19.28 9.40
N ASN A 66 -0.07 -19.33 10.65
CA ASN A 66 -1.43 -19.05 11.07
C ASN A 66 -1.44 -17.77 11.92
N ALA A 67 -2.54 -17.04 11.92
CA ALA A 67 -2.67 -15.81 12.70
C ALA A 67 -4.10 -15.61 13.21
N LYS A 68 -4.22 -15.04 14.41
CA LYS A 68 -5.50 -14.73 15.06
C LYS A 68 -5.44 -13.43 15.84
N VAL A 69 -6.53 -12.69 15.90
CA VAL A 69 -6.61 -11.45 16.67
C VAL A 69 -6.94 -11.79 18.13
N ILE A 70 -6.04 -11.42 19.04
CA ILE A 70 -6.18 -11.67 20.49
C ILE A 70 -7.06 -10.61 21.13
N SER A 71 -6.77 -9.34 20.84
CA SER A 71 -7.46 -8.20 21.42
C SER A 71 -7.36 -6.99 20.51
N CYS A 72 -8.30 -6.06 20.66
CA CYS A 72 -8.25 -4.77 19.99
C CYS A 72 -8.90 -3.69 20.86
N GLY A 73 -8.49 -2.44 20.67
CA GLY A 73 -9.09 -1.32 21.39
C GLY A 73 -8.48 0.03 21.04
N PRO A 74 -9.13 1.12 21.46
CA PRO A 74 -8.60 2.46 21.31
C PRO A 74 -7.34 2.65 22.16
N VAL A 75 -6.41 3.45 21.65
CA VAL A 75 -5.21 3.92 22.34
C VAL A 75 -5.08 5.44 22.17
N GLU A 76 -4.06 6.05 22.77
CA GLU A 76 -3.83 7.49 22.68
C GLU A 76 -3.78 8.00 21.23
N ASN A 77 -4.19 9.27 21.07
CA ASN A 77 -4.29 9.99 19.79
C ASN A 77 -5.35 9.45 18.82
N ASP A 78 -6.51 8.99 19.35
CA ASP A 78 -7.62 8.44 18.56
C ASP A 78 -7.23 7.27 17.65
N ARG A 79 -6.16 6.57 18.02
CA ARG A 79 -5.67 5.41 17.27
C ARG A 79 -6.30 4.13 17.80
N PHE A 80 -6.30 3.10 16.98
CA PHE A 80 -6.86 1.81 17.35
C PHE A 80 -5.79 0.74 17.19
N LEU A 81 -5.47 0.04 18.29
CA LEU A 81 -4.44 -0.97 18.36
C LEU A 81 -5.08 -2.36 18.29
N ILE A 82 -4.46 -3.25 17.52
CA ILE A 82 -4.83 -4.64 17.35
C ILE A 82 -3.64 -5.50 17.74
N THR A 83 -3.86 -6.47 18.63
CA THR A 83 -2.86 -7.46 19.02
C THR A 83 -3.15 -8.77 18.31
N ILE A 84 -2.16 -9.32 17.63
CA ILE A 84 -2.28 -10.49 16.76
C ILE A 84 -1.30 -11.56 17.25
N GLU A 85 -1.78 -12.78 17.46
CA GLU A 85 -0.93 -13.94 17.63
C GLU A 85 -0.60 -14.51 16.25
N VAL A 86 0.67 -14.74 15.98
CA VAL A 86 1.18 -15.35 14.76
C VAL A 86 1.91 -16.63 15.14
N VAL A 87 1.54 -17.74 14.53
CA VAL A 87 2.18 -19.05 14.73
C VAL A 87 2.78 -19.47 13.41
N ASN A 88 4.08 -19.72 13.39
CA ASN A 88 4.78 -20.29 12.25
C ASN A 88 5.25 -21.71 12.60
N PRO A 89 4.47 -22.76 12.26
CA PRO A 89 4.82 -24.13 12.58
C PRO A 89 6.15 -24.55 11.94
N SER A 90 6.41 -24.13 10.70
CA SER A 90 7.62 -24.49 9.96
C SER A 90 8.91 -23.94 10.60
N LYS A 91 8.82 -22.83 11.32
CA LYS A 91 9.94 -22.21 12.05
C LYS A 91 9.91 -22.49 13.55
N ASN A 92 8.91 -23.23 14.02
CA ASN A 92 8.63 -23.43 15.43
C ASN A 92 8.62 -22.12 16.25
N LYS A 93 8.03 -21.05 15.69
CA LYS A 93 7.97 -19.73 16.29
C LYS A 93 6.53 -19.29 16.56
N LYS A 94 6.33 -18.60 17.67
CA LYS A 94 5.08 -17.95 18.03
C LYS A 94 5.37 -16.50 18.43
N SER A 95 4.64 -15.57 17.85
CA SER A 95 4.86 -14.14 18.08
C SER A 95 3.55 -13.43 18.39
N ILE A 96 3.62 -12.43 19.26
CA ILE A 96 2.53 -11.51 19.58
C ILE A 96 2.94 -10.16 19.00
N ILE A 97 2.29 -9.78 17.91
CA ILE A 97 2.56 -8.52 17.22
C ILE A 97 1.44 -7.51 17.48
N LYS A 98 1.81 -6.23 17.53
CA LYS A 98 0.90 -5.11 17.74
C LYS A 98 0.87 -4.24 16.49
N ARG A 99 -0.34 -3.98 15.98
CA ARG A 99 -0.55 -3.19 14.76
C ARG A 99 -1.61 -2.15 14.98
N LEU A 100 -1.42 -0.98 14.40
CA LEU A 100 -2.47 0.03 14.32
C LEU A 100 -3.44 -0.34 13.21
N TYR A 101 -4.69 0.12 13.30
CA TYR A 101 -5.64 -0.05 12.20
C TYR A 101 -5.10 0.51 10.88
N ASP A 102 -4.33 1.60 10.95
CA ASP A 102 -3.66 2.21 9.79
C ASP A 102 -2.73 1.23 9.06
N ASP A 103 -2.05 0.31 9.79
CA ASP A 103 -1.21 -0.72 9.19
C ASP A 103 -2.05 -1.70 8.34
N PHE A 104 -3.25 -2.07 8.81
CA PHE A 104 -4.17 -2.94 8.07
C PHE A 104 -4.63 -2.26 6.79
N PHE A 105 -5.03 -1.00 6.92
CA PHE A 105 -5.51 -0.18 5.82
C PHE A 105 -4.43 0.00 4.74
N ALA A 106 -3.20 0.26 5.17
CA ALA A 106 -2.07 0.45 4.28
C ALA A 106 -1.68 -0.84 3.55
N MET A 107 -1.58 -1.96 4.27
CA MET A 107 -1.34 -3.27 3.67
C MET A 107 -2.40 -3.57 2.62
N GLN A 108 -3.68 -3.34 2.94
CA GLN A 108 -4.81 -3.59 2.05
C GLN A 108 -4.74 -2.72 0.78
N SER A 109 -4.41 -1.44 0.92
CA SER A 109 -4.31 -0.51 -0.20
C SER A 109 -3.22 -0.93 -1.18
N ILE A 110 -2.04 -1.30 -0.67
CA ILE A 110 -0.93 -1.80 -1.49
C ILE A 110 -1.31 -3.13 -2.16
N LEU A 111 -1.92 -4.06 -1.43
CA LEU A 111 -2.37 -5.35 -1.98
C LEU A 111 -3.33 -5.18 -3.15
N LEU A 112 -4.34 -4.34 -3.02
CA LEU A 112 -5.32 -4.12 -4.08
C LEU A 112 -4.71 -3.44 -5.33
N LYS A 113 -3.62 -2.69 -5.17
CA LYS A 113 -2.85 -2.10 -6.28
C LYS A 113 -1.96 -3.14 -6.96
N LEU A 114 -1.26 -3.97 -6.18
CA LEU A 114 -0.33 -4.99 -6.69
C LEU A 114 -1.02 -6.18 -7.34
N PHE A 115 -2.22 -6.52 -6.87
CA PHE A 115 -2.94 -7.73 -7.24
C PHE A 115 -4.34 -7.38 -7.76
N PRO A 116 -4.44 -6.67 -8.92
CA PRO A 116 -5.72 -6.16 -9.41
C PRO A 116 -6.69 -7.27 -9.84
N LYS A 117 -6.20 -8.42 -10.30
CA LYS A 117 -7.04 -9.59 -10.65
C LYS A 117 -7.72 -10.15 -9.39
N GLU A 118 -6.93 -10.36 -8.35
CA GLU A 118 -7.33 -10.94 -7.05
C GLU A 118 -8.12 -9.94 -6.21
N ALA A 119 -7.98 -8.65 -6.50
CA ALA A 119 -8.81 -7.57 -6.01
C ALA A 119 -10.20 -7.50 -6.67
N GLY A 120 -10.45 -8.30 -7.73
CA GLY A 120 -11.67 -8.24 -8.54
C GLY A 120 -11.80 -6.96 -9.37
N ARG A 121 -10.68 -6.30 -9.69
CA ARG A 121 -10.63 -5.09 -10.53
C ARG A 121 -10.52 -5.40 -12.03
N VAL A 122 -10.23 -6.65 -12.38
CA VAL A 122 -10.20 -7.15 -13.75
C VAL A 122 -11.50 -7.91 -14.03
N GLU A 123 -12.11 -7.69 -15.19
CA GLU A 123 -13.33 -8.40 -15.58
C GLU A 123 -13.13 -9.91 -15.57
N ARG A 124 -14.17 -10.65 -15.14
CA ARG A 124 -14.20 -12.12 -14.99
C ARG A 124 -13.32 -12.72 -13.89
N TYR A 125 -12.57 -11.92 -13.14
CA TYR A 125 -11.84 -12.41 -11.96
C TYR A 125 -12.62 -12.07 -10.69
N GLU A 126 -12.91 -13.08 -9.89
CA GLU A 126 -13.51 -12.90 -8.57
C GLU A 126 -12.47 -12.33 -7.59
N ARG A 127 -12.93 -11.46 -6.70
CA ARG A 127 -12.09 -10.95 -5.62
C ARG A 127 -11.85 -12.04 -4.59
N ILE A 128 -10.59 -12.42 -4.42
CA ILE A 128 -10.14 -13.32 -3.36
C ILE A 128 -9.50 -12.56 -2.19
N ILE A 129 -9.00 -11.34 -2.41
CA ILE A 129 -8.41 -10.52 -1.33
C ILE A 129 -9.53 -10.12 -0.35
N PRO A 130 -9.41 -10.44 0.95
CA PRO A 130 -10.48 -10.18 1.92
C PRO A 130 -10.76 -8.68 2.06
N PHE A 131 -11.95 -8.33 2.53
CA PHE A 131 -12.30 -6.94 2.82
C PHE A 131 -11.84 -6.59 4.22
N VAL A 132 -11.01 -5.55 4.36
CA VAL A 132 -10.65 -5.01 5.68
C VAL A 132 -11.92 -4.40 6.32
N PRO A 133 -12.18 -4.67 7.62
CA PRO A 133 -13.29 -4.03 8.33
C PRO A 133 -13.18 -2.49 8.28
N PRO A 134 -14.30 -1.75 8.34
CA PRO A 134 -14.31 -0.30 8.41
C PRO A 134 -13.51 0.24 9.59
N ALA A 135 -13.00 1.46 9.47
CA ALA A 135 -12.34 2.12 10.57
C ALA A 135 -13.27 2.12 11.81
N PRO A 136 -12.75 1.78 13.01
CA PRO A 136 -13.58 1.55 14.19
C PRO A 136 -14.50 2.74 14.52
N ASN A 137 -13.98 3.96 14.39
CA ASN A 137 -14.72 5.22 14.60
C ASN A 137 -15.90 5.43 13.63
N LYS A 138 -15.92 4.76 12.47
CA LYS A 138 -17.04 4.83 11.52
C LYS A 138 -18.20 3.90 11.86
N VAL A 139 -17.91 2.80 12.55
CA VAL A 139 -18.90 1.76 12.87
C VAL A 139 -19.24 1.68 14.35
N MET A 140 -18.45 2.31 15.20
CA MET A 140 -18.64 2.30 16.64
C MET A 140 -18.62 3.73 17.16
N THR A 141 -19.76 4.12 17.72
CA THR A 141 -19.95 5.38 18.43
C THR A 141 -19.50 5.29 19.89
N ASP A 142 -19.52 4.09 20.47
CA ASP A 142 -19.06 3.83 21.84
C ASP A 142 -18.11 2.63 21.89
N PHE A 143 -16.83 2.91 22.10
CA PHE A 143 -15.79 1.89 22.24
C PHE A 143 -15.86 1.13 23.58
N ASN A 144 -16.63 1.63 24.56
CA ASN A 144 -16.79 0.95 25.85
C ASN A 144 -17.81 -0.19 25.80
N ASN A 145 -18.62 -0.26 24.74
CA ASN A 145 -19.54 -1.36 24.54
C ASN A 145 -18.79 -2.65 24.17
N LYS A 146 -18.62 -3.53 25.16
CA LYS A 146 -17.91 -4.81 25.03
C LYS A 146 -18.46 -5.69 23.90
N ASN A 147 -19.78 -5.70 23.68
CA ASN A 147 -20.38 -6.53 22.64
C ASN A 147 -20.02 -6.03 21.23
N HIS A 148 -19.99 -4.71 21.04
CA HIS A 148 -19.53 -4.11 19.79
C HIS A 148 -18.05 -4.43 19.57
N MET A 149 -17.20 -4.15 20.57
CA MET A 149 -15.77 -4.40 20.47
C MET A 149 -15.45 -5.86 20.13
N GLU A 150 -16.12 -6.82 20.77
CA GLU A 150 -15.93 -8.24 20.50
C GLU A 150 -16.36 -8.63 19.08
N LYS A 151 -17.49 -8.09 18.58
CA LYS A 151 -17.90 -8.30 17.19
C LYS A 151 -16.86 -7.76 16.21
N TYR A 152 -16.31 -6.57 16.46
CA TYR A 152 -15.28 -5.99 15.61
C TYR A 152 -13.98 -6.80 15.62
N ARG A 153 -13.58 -7.29 16.80
CA ARG A 153 -12.44 -8.20 16.95
C ARG A 153 -12.62 -9.45 16.09
N GLN A 154 -13.82 -10.04 16.05
CA GLN A 154 -14.14 -11.20 15.22
C GLN A 154 -14.10 -10.89 13.71
N GLU A 155 -14.50 -9.69 13.30
CA GLU A 155 -14.38 -9.24 11.90
C GLU A 155 -12.90 -9.08 11.50
N LEU A 156 -12.07 -8.48 12.36
CA LEU A 156 -10.62 -8.36 12.15
C LEU A 156 -9.93 -9.73 12.12
N ASP A 157 -10.34 -10.64 13.00
CA ASP A 157 -9.85 -12.02 13.07
C ASP A 157 -10.17 -12.78 11.77
N SER A 158 -11.39 -12.64 11.26
CA SER A 158 -11.81 -13.21 9.99
C SER A 158 -10.99 -12.67 8.81
N TYR A 159 -10.69 -11.36 8.81
CA TYR A 159 -9.82 -10.74 7.81
C TYR A 159 -8.40 -11.33 7.84
N ILE A 160 -7.77 -11.41 9.01
CA ILE A 160 -6.41 -11.97 9.17
C ILE A 160 -6.35 -13.45 8.76
N ARG A 161 -7.33 -14.25 9.16
CA ARG A 161 -7.43 -15.65 8.71
C ARG A 161 -7.66 -15.77 7.21
N GLY A 162 -8.37 -14.82 6.61
CA GLY A 162 -8.49 -14.72 5.15
C GLY A 162 -7.13 -14.49 4.50
N MET A 163 -6.32 -13.60 5.08
CA MET A 163 -4.96 -13.31 4.60
C MET A 163 -4.02 -14.52 4.67
N THR A 164 -4.09 -15.34 5.72
CA THR A 164 -3.26 -16.56 5.85
C THR A 164 -3.69 -17.69 4.90
N LYS A 165 -4.85 -17.58 4.26
CA LYS A 165 -5.35 -18.53 3.25
C LYS A 165 -5.13 -18.07 1.82
N MET A 166 -4.56 -16.87 1.62
CA MET A 166 -4.30 -16.34 0.28
C MET A 166 -3.26 -17.18 -0.48
N PRO A 167 -3.24 -17.13 -1.83
CA PRO A 167 -2.21 -17.77 -2.63
C PRO A 167 -0.79 -17.39 -2.20
N TYR A 168 0.14 -18.32 -2.34
CA TYR A 168 1.52 -18.18 -1.86
C TYR A 168 2.22 -16.90 -2.36
N ARG A 169 1.97 -16.49 -3.61
CA ARG A 169 2.52 -15.25 -4.18
C ARG A 169 2.04 -13.98 -3.47
N ILE A 170 0.81 -13.98 -2.94
CA ILE A 170 0.29 -12.88 -2.14
C ILE A 170 0.87 -12.94 -0.72
N GLN A 171 0.93 -14.13 -0.12
CA GLN A 171 1.51 -14.31 1.23
C GLN A 171 2.98 -13.87 1.29
N LYS A 172 3.77 -14.18 0.26
CA LYS A 172 5.17 -13.78 0.15
C LYS A 172 5.40 -12.36 -0.36
N SER A 173 4.32 -11.66 -0.75
CA SER A 173 4.44 -10.29 -1.23
C SER A 173 4.96 -9.37 -0.12
N PHE A 174 5.62 -8.30 -0.54
CA PHE A 174 6.16 -7.29 0.36
C PHE A 174 5.14 -6.78 1.40
N PRO A 175 3.90 -6.36 1.04
CA PRO A 175 2.97 -5.81 2.04
C PRO A 175 2.59 -6.81 3.14
N VAL A 176 2.39 -8.09 2.80
CA VAL A 176 2.06 -9.13 3.79
C VAL A 176 3.27 -9.44 4.67
N ARG A 177 4.46 -9.61 4.07
CA ARG A 177 5.70 -9.86 4.82
C ARG A 177 6.03 -8.73 5.78
N ARG A 178 5.89 -7.47 5.34
CA ARG A 178 6.14 -6.29 6.16
C ARG A 178 5.09 -6.16 7.27
N PHE A 179 3.84 -6.52 7.02
CA PHE A 179 2.80 -6.47 8.04
C PHE A 179 3.07 -7.44 9.19
N PHE A 180 3.53 -8.66 8.88
CA PHE A 180 3.83 -9.69 9.89
C PHE A 180 5.27 -9.68 10.42
N ILE A 181 6.09 -8.70 10.05
CA ILE A 181 7.47 -8.60 10.56
C ILE A 181 7.47 -8.24 12.06
N ILE A 182 8.37 -8.81 12.86
CA ILE A 182 8.50 -8.41 14.26
C ILE A 182 9.03 -6.97 14.33
N ARG A 183 8.32 -6.10 15.03
CA ARG A 183 8.77 -4.73 15.37
C ARG A 183 9.33 -4.70 16.79
N ASN A 184 10.05 -3.64 17.14
CA ASN A 184 10.66 -3.48 18.48
C ASN A 184 9.66 -3.59 19.64
N THR A 185 8.37 -3.30 19.42
CA THR A 185 7.31 -3.39 20.43
C THR A 185 6.64 -4.76 20.55
N ASP A 186 7.02 -5.71 19.69
CA ASP A 186 6.43 -7.03 19.54
C ASP A 186 7.20 -8.08 20.36
N MET A 187 6.54 -9.18 20.72
CA MET A 187 7.15 -10.28 21.47
C MET A 187 7.23 -11.52 20.58
N GLU A 188 8.40 -12.18 20.55
CA GLU A 188 8.59 -13.48 19.88
C GLU A 188 9.00 -14.54 20.91
N THR A 189 8.47 -15.75 20.78
CA THR A 189 8.76 -16.90 21.64
C THR A 189 8.97 -18.13 20.77
N GLU A 190 10.04 -18.87 21.03
CA GLU A 190 10.26 -20.18 20.41
C GLU A 190 9.31 -21.22 21.04
N LEU A 191 8.68 -22.02 20.19
CA LEU A 191 7.74 -23.06 20.63
C LEU A 191 8.47 -24.31 21.16
N SER A 192 9.79 -24.39 21.02
CA SER A 192 10.67 -25.36 21.69
C SER A 192 11.89 -24.66 22.30
N LEU A 193 12.36 -25.15 23.45
CA LEU A 193 13.59 -24.71 24.10
C LEU A 193 14.82 -25.22 23.33
N ASP A 194 15.11 -24.67 22.15
CA ASP A 194 16.39 -24.91 21.48
C ASP A 194 17.01 -23.58 21.05
N ARG A 195 17.81 -23.03 21.97
CA ARG A 195 18.60 -21.82 21.79
C ARG A 195 19.53 -21.96 20.59
N SER A 196 19.13 -21.40 19.44
CA SER A 196 20.05 -21.07 18.37
C SER A 196 19.65 -19.77 17.67
N ASN A 197 20.48 -18.75 17.96
CA ASN A 197 20.48 -17.36 17.49
C ASN A 197 19.91 -17.06 16.09
N SER A 198 19.03 -16.07 16.01
CA SER A 198 19.21 -14.82 15.26
C SER A 198 17.97 -13.93 15.43
N SER A 199 18.05 -13.02 16.39
CA SER A 199 17.08 -11.94 16.57
C SER A 199 17.53 -10.76 15.71
N ASP A 200 17.17 -10.77 14.43
CA ASP A 200 17.22 -9.55 13.62
C ASP A 200 16.06 -8.64 14.05
N SER A 201 16.32 -7.85 15.10
CA SER A 201 15.49 -6.74 15.54
C SER A 201 15.55 -5.66 14.46
N TYR A 202 14.50 -5.52 13.66
CA TYR A 202 14.39 -4.41 12.71
C TYR A 202 14.01 -3.13 13.46
N ASP A 203 14.92 -2.16 13.42
CA ASP A 203 14.75 -0.83 14.00
C ASP A 203 13.54 -0.09 13.41
N ASP A 204 12.80 0.57 14.29
CA ASP A 204 11.42 1.05 14.20
C ASP A 204 11.27 2.36 13.39
N GLY A 205 12.09 2.55 12.36
CA GLY A 205 12.26 3.84 11.69
C GLY A 205 11.36 4.13 10.49
N GLU A 206 10.57 3.17 10.01
CA GLU A 206 9.81 3.33 8.75
C GLU A 206 8.35 2.95 8.99
N ASP A 207 7.53 3.97 9.29
CA ASP A 207 6.07 3.90 9.42
C ASP A 207 5.53 3.20 8.15
N PHE A 208 4.62 2.23 8.27
CA PHE A 208 4.02 1.57 7.08
C PHE A 208 3.32 2.61 6.15
N LEU A 209 3.03 3.80 6.70
CA LEU A 209 2.56 5.00 6.02
C LEU A 209 3.63 5.72 5.18
N ASP A 210 4.90 5.73 5.58
CA ASP A 210 5.98 6.28 4.76
C ASP A 210 6.12 5.46 3.47
N LEU A 211 5.87 4.15 3.58
CA LEU A 211 5.87 3.25 2.43
C LEU A 211 4.62 3.37 1.55
N LEU A 212 3.47 3.78 2.11
CA LEU A 212 2.33 4.26 1.34
C LEU A 212 2.67 5.56 0.62
N SER A 213 3.38 6.48 1.28
CA SER A 213 3.85 7.72 0.68
C SER A 213 4.83 7.45 -0.47
N ASP A 214 5.61 6.36 -0.41
CA ASP A 214 6.44 5.84 -1.49
C ASP A 214 5.64 5.14 -2.59
N TYR A 215 4.42 4.68 -2.31
CA TYR A 215 3.53 4.04 -3.28
C TYR A 215 2.49 4.97 -3.93
N GLU A 216 2.21 6.12 -3.32
CA GLU A 216 1.36 7.17 -3.88
C GLU A 216 2.19 8.01 -4.85
N GLU A 217 2.03 7.73 -6.15
CA GLU A 217 2.54 8.60 -7.20
C GLU A 217 1.66 9.85 -7.24
N ASN A 218 2.21 11.01 -6.91
CA ASN A 218 1.51 12.27 -7.13
C ASN A 218 1.55 12.58 -8.62
N ILE A 219 0.38 12.82 -9.21
CA ILE A 219 0.30 13.27 -10.59
C ILE A 219 0.57 14.78 -10.60
N LEU A 220 1.70 15.16 -11.19
CA LEU A 220 2.14 16.54 -11.33
C LEU A 220 1.89 17.02 -12.76
N PRO A 221 1.35 18.23 -12.96
CA PRO A 221 1.27 18.84 -14.27
C PRO A 221 2.66 19.30 -14.71
N LEU A 222 3.16 18.74 -15.80
CA LEU A 222 4.38 19.15 -16.48
C LEU A 222 4.02 19.98 -17.72
N LYS A 223 4.65 21.15 -17.84
CA LYS A 223 4.64 21.93 -19.08
C LYS A 223 5.91 21.63 -19.87
N ILE A 224 5.76 21.41 -21.16
CA ILE A 224 6.85 21.18 -22.10
C ILE A 224 6.80 22.27 -23.17
N VAL A 225 7.92 22.88 -23.49
CA VAL A 225 8.04 23.82 -24.60
C VAL A 225 8.86 23.17 -25.69
N PHE A 226 8.24 22.96 -26.84
CA PHE A 226 8.86 22.43 -28.04
C PHE A 226 8.50 23.36 -29.21
N ASP A 227 9.47 23.76 -30.03
CA ASP A 227 9.29 24.70 -31.15
C ASP A 227 8.49 25.97 -30.75
N ARG A 228 8.84 26.58 -29.62
CA ARG A 228 8.18 27.76 -29.01
C ARG A 228 6.68 27.56 -28.69
N ARG A 229 6.19 26.32 -28.72
CA ARG A 229 4.81 25.97 -28.38
C ARG A 229 4.76 25.26 -27.02
N PRO A 230 3.92 25.72 -26.08
CA PRO A 230 3.75 25.07 -24.80
C PRO A 230 2.73 23.93 -24.91
N TYR A 231 3.10 22.78 -24.37
CA TYR A 231 2.29 21.58 -24.21
C TYR A 231 2.15 21.26 -22.72
N ARG A 232 1.04 20.63 -22.35
CA ARG A 232 0.79 20.20 -20.97
C ARG A 232 0.58 18.70 -20.94
N MET A 233 1.30 18.03 -20.06
CA MET A 233 1.12 16.62 -19.78
C MET A 233 1.15 16.36 -18.28
N GLU A 234 0.71 15.18 -17.89
CA GLU A 234 0.73 14.74 -16.49
C GLU A 234 1.84 13.70 -16.30
N ILE A 235 2.65 13.87 -15.27
CA ILE A 235 3.73 12.96 -14.92
C ILE A 235 3.62 12.54 -13.46
N SER A 236 4.14 11.37 -13.12
CA SER A 236 4.31 10.98 -11.72
C SER A 236 5.49 11.77 -11.13
N ASP A 237 5.37 12.17 -9.86
CA ASP A 237 6.48 12.70 -9.05
C ASP A 237 7.65 11.72 -8.85
N LYS A 238 7.45 10.44 -9.17
CA LYS A 238 8.41 9.34 -9.09
C LYS A 238 8.77 8.77 -10.47
N ILE A 239 8.43 9.48 -11.54
CA ILE A 239 8.80 9.05 -12.89
C ILE A 239 10.33 8.99 -13.01
N SER A 240 10.87 7.89 -13.53
CA SER A 240 12.29 7.81 -13.87
C SER A 240 12.59 8.63 -15.12
N PHE A 241 13.84 9.06 -15.28
CA PHE A 241 14.31 9.82 -16.41
C PHE A 241 14.05 9.10 -17.74
N ASP A 242 14.40 7.82 -17.85
CA ASP A 242 14.12 7.00 -19.05
C ASP A 242 12.62 6.93 -19.37
N ARG A 243 11.77 6.85 -18.34
CA ARG A 243 10.32 6.79 -18.52
C ARG A 243 9.76 8.16 -18.90
N LEU A 244 10.27 9.25 -18.33
CA LEU A 244 9.93 10.61 -18.71
C LEU A 244 10.32 10.84 -20.18
N TRP A 245 11.56 10.53 -20.55
CA TRP A 245 12.09 10.65 -21.91
C TRP A 245 11.16 10.00 -22.94
N ARG A 246 10.91 8.69 -22.77
CA ARG A 246 9.99 7.95 -23.66
C ARG A 246 8.58 8.53 -23.66
N LYS A 247 8.12 9.06 -22.53
CA LYS A 247 6.79 9.67 -22.45
C LYS A 247 6.72 10.97 -23.24
N ILE A 248 7.78 11.77 -23.25
CA ILE A 248 7.90 13.00 -24.06
C ILE A 248 7.97 12.64 -25.54
N GLU A 249 8.82 11.71 -25.94
CA GLU A 249 8.94 11.26 -27.34
C GLU A 249 7.61 10.73 -27.87
N ASN A 250 6.94 9.85 -27.13
CA ASN A 250 5.63 9.31 -27.52
C ASN A 250 4.54 10.40 -27.54
N PHE A 251 4.66 11.44 -26.71
CA PHE A 251 3.67 12.52 -26.65
C PHE A 251 3.85 13.51 -27.80
N LEU A 252 5.08 13.80 -28.20
CA LEU A 252 5.42 14.68 -29.33
C LEU A 252 5.46 13.95 -30.68
N ASP A 253 5.44 12.62 -30.67
CA ASP A 253 5.62 11.73 -31.84
C ASP A 253 6.94 12.01 -32.60
N LEU A 254 8.01 12.29 -31.83
CA LEU A 254 9.32 12.69 -32.34
C LEU A 254 10.42 12.13 -31.45
N ARG A 255 11.63 11.98 -32.00
CA ARG A 255 12.83 11.73 -31.20
C ARG A 255 13.41 13.04 -30.74
N ILE A 256 13.59 13.15 -29.44
CA ILE A 256 14.13 14.35 -28.80
C ILE A 256 15.63 14.16 -28.59
N VAL A 257 16.38 15.26 -28.66
CA VAL A 257 17.84 15.29 -28.53
C VAL A 257 18.23 15.70 -27.12
N ASP A 258 17.54 16.69 -26.55
CA ASP A 258 17.81 17.18 -25.20
C ASP A 258 16.54 17.60 -24.47
N VAL A 259 16.60 17.54 -23.15
CA VAL A 259 15.54 17.98 -22.23
C VAL A 259 16.17 18.79 -21.12
N TYR A 260 15.82 20.06 -21.01
CA TYR A 260 16.43 20.99 -20.06
C TYR A 260 15.41 21.89 -19.37
N PHE A 261 15.80 22.54 -18.29
CA PHE A 261 15.03 23.60 -17.63
C PHE A 261 15.86 24.87 -17.51
N LYS A 262 15.19 26.03 -17.43
CA LYS A 262 15.88 27.31 -17.17
C LYS A 262 15.88 27.61 -15.69
N ASP A 263 17.03 27.93 -15.10
CA ASP A 263 17.15 28.33 -13.69
C ASP A 263 16.55 29.73 -13.42
N GLU A 264 16.75 30.29 -12.22
CA GLU A 264 16.26 31.63 -11.87
C GLU A 264 17.00 32.75 -12.62
N GLU A 265 18.24 32.48 -13.05
CA GLU A 265 19.09 33.42 -13.80
C GLU A 265 18.90 33.26 -15.33
N GLY A 266 18.15 32.24 -15.76
CA GLY A 266 17.82 31.95 -17.15
C GLY A 266 18.77 30.99 -17.85
N TYR A 267 19.73 30.39 -17.14
CA TYR A 267 20.66 29.40 -17.68
C TYR A 267 19.96 28.06 -17.95
N GLU A 268 20.36 27.42 -19.04
CA GLU A 268 19.81 26.15 -19.49
C GLU A 268 20.54 25.00 -18.78
N ILE A 269 19.78 24.27 -17.94
CA ILE A 269 20.28 23.15 -17.15
C ILE A 269 19.70 21.86 -17.73
N PRO A 270 20.54 20.99 -18.34
CA PRO A 270 20.08 19.73 -18.91
C PRO A 270 19.70 18.72 -17.82
N LEU A 271 18.71 17.89 -18.12
CA LEU A 271 18.38 16.71 -17.32
C LEU A 271 19.09 15.51 -17.93
N LEU A 272 20.04 14.90 -17.21
CA LEU A 272 20.85 13.80 -17.74
C LEU A 272 20.51 12.45 -17.12
N ASN A 273 19.97 12.46 -15.90
CA ASN A 273 19.71 11.24 -15.13
C ASN A 273 18.58 11.42 -14.09
N ASP A 274 18.31 10.34 -13.35
CA ASP A 274 17.29 10.31 -12.29
C ASP A 274 17.57 11.28 -11.13
N ILE A 275 18.85 11.57 -10.84
CA ILE A 275 19.23 12.51 -9.77
C ILE A 275 18.83 13.93 -10.16
N ASP A 276 19.13 14.34 -11.39
CA ASP A 276 18.78 15.66 -11.92
C ASP A 276 17.26 15.85 -11.97
N LEU A 277 16.55 14.83 -12.46
CA LEU A 277 15.09 14.83 -12.51
C LEU A 277 14.47 14.91 -11.11
N THR A 278 14.99 14.14 -10.16
CA THR A 278 14.53 14.17 -8.77
C THR A 278 14.72 15.55 -8.16
N ASN A 279 15.88 16.18 -8.40
CA ASN A 279 16.17 17.53 -7.92
C ASN A 279 15.25 18.58 -8.56
N PHE A 280 14.99 18.49 -9.86
CA PHE A 280 14.06 19.34 -10.58
C PHE A 280 12.64 19.25 -10.00
N ILE A 281 12.10 18.04 -9.80
CA ILE A 281 10.76 17.82 -9.26
C ILE A 281 10.66 18.34 -7.81
N LYS A 282 11.68 18.08 -6.98
CA LYS A 282 11.70 18.51 -5.58
C LYS A 282 11.74 20.03 -5.42
N THR A 283 12.58 20.70 -6.20
CA THR A 283 12.80 22.15 -6.10
C THR A 283 11.67 22.95 -6.72
N ARG A 284 11.02 22.45 -7.78
CA ARG A 284 10.01 23.18 -8.57
C ARG A 284 8.59 22.67 -8.45
N ARG A 285 8.26 22.10 -7.29
CA ARG A 285 7.02 21.37 -6.94
C ARG A 285 5.68 21.94 -7.46
N TYR A 286 5.61 23.23 -7.80
CA TYR A 286 4.41 23.91 -8.32
C TYR A 286 4.50 24.37 -9.78
N HIS A 287 5.68 24.42 -10.39
CA HIS A 287 5.89 24.90 -11.75
C HIS A 287 6.96 24.08 -12.47
N LEU A 288 6.59 22.87 -12.88
CA LEU A 288 7.43 22.01 -13.71
C LEU A 288 7.34 22.49 -15.17
N LEU A 289 8.43 23.09 -15.66
CA LEU A 289 8.57 23.55 -17.03
C LEU A 289 9.87 23.00 -17.61
N LEU A 290 9.75 22.22 -18.69
CA LEU A 290 10.87 21.70 -19.46
C LEU A 290 10.85 22.26 -20.87
N TYR A 291 12.04 22.42 -21.43
CA TYR A 291 12.29 22.74 -22.82
C TYR A 291 12.86 21.50 -23.49
N VAL A 292 12.41 21.25 -24.71
CA VAL A 292 12.77 20.06 -25.47
C VAL A 292 13.26 20.52 -26.84
N GLU A 293 14.36 19.93 -27.29
CA GLU A 293 14.96 20.12 -28.61
C GLU A 293 15.02 18.81 -29.38
#